data_AF-A0A2V7ADX5-F1
#
_entry.id   AF-A0A2V7ADX5-F1
#
_cell.length_a   1.000
_cell.length_b   1.000
_cell.length_c   1.000
_cell.angle_alpha   90.00
_cell.angle_beta   90.00
_cell.angle_gamma   90.00
#
_symmetry.space_group_name_H-M   'P 1'
#
loop_
_entity.id
_entity.type
_entity.pdbx_description
1 polymer ?
#
loop_
_entity_poly.entity_id
_entity_poly.type
_entity_poly.pdbx_seq_one_letter_code
_entity_poly.pdbx_strand_id
1 'polypeptide(L)'
;MSATVERLWIEPTLTRTVAGRSARVPFDVYVAFLDTPEVTASAARFRKLASFEIQALDDDRYRASDGNGASGIAQVLRRDPRRLVVLSRGEHTGPILGTISGSALTILNLETRGDVVNPTLTAYVYIDNRVAAALARALIPSFGFLADRQLGEGLRVTAEVTEWAVDRSGGFCEWLAGEPLPSARRARILVALPSCSARPSPEGSRSIQSP
;
A
#
# COMPACT_ATOMS: atom_id res chain seq x y z
N MET A 1 -3.93 -14.88 -18.23
CA MET A 1 -4.43 -14.13 -17.05
C MET A 1 -5.63 -14.82 -16.41
N SER A 2 -6.69 -15.14 -17.17
CA SER A 2 -7.91 -15.81 -16.67
C SER A 2 -7.64 -17.11 -15.89
N ALA A 3 -6.86 -18.06 -16.42
CA ALA A 3 -6.59 -19.34 -15.74
C ALA A 3 -5.87 -19.23 -14.37
N THR A 4 -5.05 -18.18 -14.14
CA THR A 4 -4.40 -17.96 -12.84
C THR A 4 -5.38 -17.41 -11.81
N VAL A 5 -6.24 -16.46 -12.22
CA VAL A 5 -7.28 -15.90 -11.36
C VAL A 5 -8.29 -16.98 -10.98
N GLU A 6 -8.72 -17.78 -11.94
CA GLU A 6 -9.64 -18.90 -11.72
C GLU A 6 -9.07 -19.92 -10.72
N ARG A 7 -7.79 -20.31 -10.85
CA ARG A 7 -7.15 -21.22 -9.90
C ARG A 7 -7.05 -20.63 -8.49
N LEU A 8 -6.70 -19.35 -8.36
CA LEU A 8 -6.64 -18.66 -7.06
C LEU A 8 -8.01 -18.57 -6.39
N TRP A 9 -9.07 -18.41 -7.17
CA TRP A 9 -10.43 -18.28 -6.68
C TRP A 9 -11.06 -19.63 -6.30
N ILE A 10 -10.83 -20.68 -7.09
CA ILE A 10 -11.47 -21.99 -6.90
C ILE A 10 -10.69 -22.86 -5.91
N GLU A 11 -9.36 -22.86 -5.95
CA GLU A 11 -8.50 -23.73 -5.12
C GLU A 11 -7.34 -22.96 -4.46
N PRO A 12 -7.62 -21.94 -3.61
CA PRO A 12 -6.57 -21.26 -2.88
C PRO A 12 -5.85 -22.24 -1.95
N THR A 13 -4.53 -22.12 -1.85
CA THR A 13 -3.75 -22.82 -0.83
C THR A 13 -4.15 -22.32 0.57
N LEU A 14 -4.44 -21.03 0.70
CA LEU A 14 -5.00 -20.42 1.90
C LEU A 14 -5.81 -19.17 1.53
N THR A 15 -6.82 -18.87 2.35
CA THR A 15 -7.59 -17.62 2.32
C THR A 15 -7.46 -16.92 3.66
N ARG A 16 -7.22 -15.60 3.64
CA ARG A 16 -7.11 -14.77 4.84
C ARG A 16 -7.82 -13.45 4.65
N THR A 17 -8.51 -13.01 5.69
CA THR A 17 -9.17 -11.70 5.74
C THR A 17 -8.67 -10.95 6.95
N VAL A 18 -8.19 -9.73 6.74
CA VAL A 18 -7.61 -8.86 7.76
C VAL A 18 -8.32 -7.52 7.72
N ALA A 19 -8.80 -7.06 8.88
CA ALA A 19 -9.19 -5.67 9.06
C ALA A 19 -7.93 -4.83 9.24
N GLY A 20 -7.70 -3.85 8.36
CA GLY A 20 -6.58 -2.94 8.49
C GLY A 20 -6.85 -1.85 9.52
N ARG A 21 -5.79 -1.12 9.87
CA ARG A 21 -5.92 0.08 10.71
C ARG A 21 -6.83 1.10 10.00
N SER A 22 -7.84 1.57 10.70
CA SER A 22 -8.69 2.68 10.23
C SER A 22 -7.88 3.96 10.12
N ALA A 23 -8.14 4.77 9.11
CA ALA A 23 -7.51 6.07 8.91
C ALA A 23 -8.53 7.19 9.08
N ARG A 24 -8.21 8.22 9.86
CA ARG A 24 -9.07 9.41 9.99
C ARG A 24 -8.68 10.47 8.96
N VAL A 25 -9.14 10.29 7.73
CA VAL A 25 -8.82 11.13 6.58
C VAL A 25 -10.00 11.20 5.61
N PRO A 26 -10.09 12.25 4.78
CA PRO A 26 -11.00 12.25 3.63
C PRO A 26 -10.78 11.03 2.74
N PHE A 27 -11.88 10.48 2.22
CA PHE A 27 -11.86 9.22 1.47
C PHE A 27 -11.00 9.29 0.20
N ASP A 28 -11.10 10.40 -0.52
CA ASP A 28 -10.32 10.70 -1.73
C ASP A 28 -8.82 10.76 -1.47
N VAL A 29 -8.40 11.31 -0.32
CA VAL A 29 -7.00 11.27 0.12
C VAL A 29 -6.57 9.82 0.32
N TYR A 30 -7.33 9.00 1.04
CA TYR A 30 -6.96 7.60 1.26
C TYR A 30 -6.81 6.82 -0.06
N VAL A 31 -7.77 7.00 -0.98
CA VAL A 31 -7.76 6.35 -2.30
C VAL A 31 -6.58 6.82 -3.15
N ALA A 32 -6.22 8.11 -3.12
CA ALA A 32 -5.10 8.63 -3.90
C ALA A 32 -3.78 7.92 -3.54
N PHE A 33 -3.53 7.68 -2.25
CA PHE A 33 -2.33 6.95 -1.79
C PHE A 33 -2.40 5.44 -2.08
N LEU A 34 -3.59 4.84 -2.06
CA LEU A 34 -3.76 3.45 -2.52
C LEU A 34 -3.47 3.29 -4.02
N ASP A 35 -3.84 4.28 -4.83
CA ASP A 35 -3.64 4.27 -6.29
C ASP A 35 -2.23 4.68 -6.72
N THR A 36 -1.44 5.26 -5.81
CA THR A 36 -0.02 5.55 -6.00
C THR A 36 0.84 4.89 -4.91
N PRO A 37 0.89 3.54 -4.86
CA PRO A 37 1.56 2.81 -3.80
C PRO A 37 3.07 3.09 -3.73
N GLU A 38 3.71 3.48 -4.83
CA GLU A 38 5.10 3.94 -4.87
C GLU A 38 5.31 5.25 -4.09
N VAL A 39 4.34 6.17 -4.13
CA VAL A 39 4.40 7.41 -3.35
C VAL A 39 4.22 7.09 -1.86
N THR A 40 3.26 6.22 -1.54
CA THR A 40 3.05 5.71 -0.18
C THR A 40 4.29 5.03 0.37
N ALA A 41 4.96 4.20 -0.42
CA ALA A 41 6.20 3.54 -0.04
C ALA A 41 7.33 4.55 0.21
N SER A 42 7.50 5.55 -0.66
CA SER A 42 8.51 6.61 -0.47
C SER A 42 8.25 7.43 0.79
N ALA A 43 7.00 7.83 1.03
CA ALA A 43 6.57 8.52 2.25
C ALA A 43 6.86 7.69 3.51
N ALA A 44 6.54 6.39 3.46
CA ALA A 44 6.77 5.46 4.55
C ALA A 44 8.27 5.33 4.88
N ARG A 45 9.14 5.25 3.87
CA ARG A 45 10.60 5.22 4.05
C ARG A 45 11.11 6.52 4.66
N PHE A 46 10.67 7.67 4.17
CA PHE A 46 11.03 8.97 4.72
C PHE A 46 10.68 9.07 6.21
N ARG A 47 9.49 8.59 6.60
CA ARG A 47 9.00 8.56 7.98
C ARG A 47 9.51 7.37 8.80
N LYS A 48 10.34 6.50 8.23
CA LYS A 48 10.85 5.25 8.84
C LYS A 48 9.73 4.32 9.35
N LEU A 49 8.56 4.35 8.70
CA LEU A 49 7.42 3.49 9.03
C LEU A 49 7.56 2.09 8.44
N ALA A 50 8.26 1.99 7.31
CA ALA A 50 8.54 0.76 6.59
C ALA A 50 9.77 0.93 5.69
N SER A 51 10.43 -0.17 5.33
CA SER A 51 11.60 -0.19 4.44
C SER A 51 11.33 -0.75 3.04
N PHE A 52 10.10 -1.18 2.75
CA PHE A 52 9.79 -1.79 1.46
C PHE A 52 9.89 -0.77 0.32
N GLU A 53 10.23 -1.29 -0.86
CA GLU A 53 10.32 -0.54 -2.10
C GLU A 53 9.19 -0.94 -3.03
N ILE A 54 8.59 0.07 -3.67
CA ILE A 54 7.59 -0.12 -4.71
C ILE A 54 7.99 0.77 -5.89
N GLN A 55 8.11 0.16 -7.05
CA GLN A 55 8.37 0.83 -8.31
C GLN A 55 7.18 0.65 -9.24
N ALA A 56 6.62 1.75 -9.75
CA ALA A 56 5.64 1.68 -10.82
C ALA A 56 6.31 1.22 -12.12
N LEU A 57 5.80 0.15 -12.71
CA LEU A 57 6.19 -0.33 -14.04
C LEU A 57 5.32 0.32 -15.12
N ASP A 58 4.04 0.52 -14.82
CA ASP A 58 3.08 1.33 -15.58
C ASP A 58 1.93 1.78 -14.65
N ASP A 59 0.77 2.15 -15.21
CA ASP A 59 -0.39 2.62 -14.44
C ASP A 59 -0.99 1.56 -13.49
N ASP A 60 -0.86 0.27 -13.83
CA ASP A 60 -1.52 -0.84 -13.13
C ASP A 60 -0.56 -1.90 -12.63
N ARG A 61 0.71 -1.86 -13.04
CA ARG A 61 1.74 -2.82 -12.63
C ARG A 61 2.82 -2.18 -11.80
N TYR A 62 3.18 -2.88 -10.74
CA TYR A 62 4.16 -2.43 -9.75
C TYR A 62 5.12 -3.57 -9.42
N ARG A 63 6.41 -3.26 -9.28
CA ARG A 63 7.40 -4.17 -8.69
C ARG A 63 7.55 -3.82 -7.21
N ALA A 64 7.56 -4.81 -6.35
CA ALA A 64 7.76 -4.63 -4.92
C ALA A 64 8.92 -5.49 -4.40
N SER A 65 9.62 -4.98 -3.39
CA SER A 65 10.67 -5.70 -2.64
C SER A 65 10.60 -5.30 -1.17
N ASP A 66 10.76 -6.25 -0.27
CA ASP A 66 10.83 -5.97 1.18
C ASP A 66 12.27 -5.72 1.68
N GLY A 67 13.28 -5.89 0.81
CA GLY A 67 14.69 -5.80 1.16
C GLY A 67 15.25 -6.98 1.96
N ASN A 68 14.40 -7.95 2.32
CA ASN A 68 14.69 -9.11 3.16
C ASN A 68 14.46 -10.44 2.42
N GLY A 69 14.56 -10.40 1.08
CA GLY A 69 14.49 -11.58 0.23
C GLY A 69 13.11 -11.87 -0.37
N ALA A 70 12.06 -11.09 -0.05
CA ALA A 70 10.79 -11.15 -0.77
C ALA A 70 10.72 -10.12 -1.89
N SER A 71 10.36 -10.54 -3.09
CA SER A 71 10.14 -9.65 -4.23
C SER A 71 9.01 -10.16 -5.13
N GLY A 72 8.41 -9.25 -5.90
CA GLY A 72 7.33 -9.64 -6.80
C GLY A 72 6.80 -8.53 -7.67
N ILE A 73 5.79 -8.87 -8.44
CA ILE A 73 5.02 -7.96 -9.30
C ILE A 73 3.56 -8.02 -8.85
N ALA A 74 2.95 -6.85 -8.68
CA ALA A 74 1.52 -6.68 -8.47
C ALA A 74 0.90 -6.05 -9.72
N GLN A 75 -0.28 -6.54 -10.11
CA GLN A 75 -1.09 -6.01 -11.20
C GLN A 75 -2.50 -5.71 -10.68
N VAL A 76 -2.94 -4.47 -10.83
CA VAL A 76 -4.32 -4.09 -10.56
C VAL A 76 -5.20 -4.67 -11.65
N LEU A 77 -6.16 -5.52 -11.27
CA LEU A 77 -7.13 -6.13 -12.17
C LEU A 77 -8.40 -5.30 -12.29
N ARG A 78 -8.78 -4.63 -11.20
CA ARG A 78 -10.01 -3.84 -11.11
C ARG A 78 -9.87 -2.73 -10.08
N ARG A 79 -10.30 -1.52 -10.47
CA ARG A 79 -10.57 -0.40 -9.57
C ARG A 79 -12.04 -0.05 -9.64
N ASP A 80 -12.72 -0.18 -8.53
CA ASP A 80 -14.06 0.38 -8.30
C ASP A 80 -13.94 1.39 -7.13
N PRO A 81 -14.90 2.33 -6.97
CA PRO A 81 -14.76 3.42 -6.00
C PRO A 81 -14.45 3.00 -4.57
N ARG A 82 -14.84 1.80 -4.15
CA ARG A 82 -14.63 1.26 -2.79
C ARG A 82 -13.99 -0.13 -2.77
N ARG A 83 -13.45 -0.56 -3.92
CA ARG A 83 -12.89 -1.91 -4.05
C ARG A 83 -11.71 -1.90 -5.02
N LEU A 84 -10.62 -2.52 -4.59
CA LEU A 84 -9.43 -2.74 -5.39
C LEU A 84 -9.17 -4.25 -5.48
N VAL A 85 -8.99 -4.77 -6.69
CA VAL A 85 -8.61 -6.17 -6.91
C VAL A 85 -7.24 -6.22 -7.55
N VAL A 86 -6.30 -6.92 -6.89
CA VAL A 86 -4.89 -6.99 -7.28
C VAL A 86 -4.48 -8.45 -7.42
N LEU A 87 -3.82 -8.80 -8.52
CA LEU A 87 -3.10 -10.05 -8.68
C LEU A 87 -1.62 -9.79 -8.41
N SER A 88 -1.04 -10.47 -7.44
CA SER A 88 0.40 -10.46 -7.21
C SER A 88 1.01 -11.82 -7.53
N ARG A 89 2.26 -11.79 -8.00
CA ARG A 89 3.13 -12.95 -8.12
C ARG A 89 4.49 -12.56 -7.56
N GLY A 90 5.07 -13.43 -6.74
CA GLY A 90 6.34 -13.14 -6.12
C GLY A 90 7.04 -14.38 -5.64
N GLU A 91 8.21 -14.15 -5.09
CA GLU A 91 9.04 -15.15 -4.49
C GLU A 91 9.68 -14.61 -3.21
N HIS A 92 9.96 -15.51 -2.29
CA HIS A 92 10.75 -15.23 -1.11
C HIS A 92 11.89 -16.23 -1.04
N THR A 93 13.12 -15.73 -0.90
CA THR A 93 14.31 -16.56 -0.71
C THR A 93 14.80 -16.40 0.73
N GLY A 94 14.80 -17.51 1.47
CA GLY A 94 15.25 -17.55 2.85
C GLY A 94 16.23 -18.70 3.14
N PRO A 95 16.94 -18.67 4.28
CA PRO A 95 18.00 -19.62 4.58
C PRO A 95 17.52 -21.05 4.86
N ILE A 96 16.25 -21.23 5.26
CA ILE A 96 15.71 -22.53 5.70
C ILE A 96 14.94 -23.24 4.58
N LEU A 97 14.05 -22.52 3.90
CA LEU A 97 13.13 -23.10 2.92
C LEU A 97 13.57 -22.88 1.47
N GLY A 98 14.73 -22.25 1.25
CA GLY A 98 15.19 -21.84 -0.07
C GLY A 98 14.24 -20.82 -0.70
N THR A 99 14.05 -20.91 -2.01
CA THR A 99 13.14 -20.04 -2.76
C THR A 99 11.73 -20.61 -2.80
N ILE A 100 10.76 -19.84 -2.31
CA ILE A 100 9.33 -20.14 -2.37
C ILE A 100 8.69 -19.14 -3.31
N SER A 101 8.03 -19.62 -4.36
CA SER A 101 7.25 -18.79 -5.28
C SER A 101 5.75 -19.00 -5.06
N GLY A 102 4.98 -17.94 -5.30
CA GLY A 102 3.53 -17.99 -5.19
C GLY A 102 2.84 -16.84 -5.91
N SER A 103 1.53 -16.92 -5.95
CA SER A 103 0.64 -15.88 -6.46
C SER A 103 -0.46 -15.60 -5.44
N ALA A 104 -0.98 -14.38 -5.41
CA ALA A 104 -2.13 -14.03 -4.60
C ALA A 104 -3.11 -13.17 -5.36
N LEU A 105 -4.40 -13.42 -5.17
CA LEU A 105 -5.47 -12.51 -5.53
C LEU A 105 -5.89 -11.78 -4.26
N THR A 106 -5.72 -10.47 -4.23
CA THR A 106 -6.04 -9.63 -3.10
C THR A 106 -7.22 -8.74 -3.44
N ILE A 107 -8.23 -8.75 -2.58
CA ILE A 107 -9.40 -7.87 -2.65
C ILE A 107 -9.34 -6.95 -1.44
N LEU A 108 -9.20 -5.66 -1.69
CA LEU A 108 -9.31 -4.61 -0.68
C LEU A 108 -10.69 -3.97 -0.83
N ASN A 109 -11.48 -3.99 0.24
CA ASN A 109 -12.75 -3.27 0.36
C ASN A 109 -12.56 -2.08 1.32
N LEU A 110 -13.19 -0.95 0.99
CA LEU A 110 -13.12 0.27 1.78
C LEU A 110 -14.51 0.66 2.26
N GLU A 111 -14.70 0.71 3.57
CA GLU A 111 -15.90 1.26 4.19
C GLU A 111 -15.62 2.64 4.79
N THR A 112 -16.60 3.54 4.71
CA THR A 112 -16.50 4.90 5.26
C THR A 112 -17.52 5.09 6.38
N ARG A 113 -17.08 5.64 7.50
CA ARG A 113 -17.96 6.10 8.59
C ARG A 113 -17.54 7.51 8.98
N GLY A 114 -18.25 8.52 8.49
CA GLY A 114 -17.81 9.92 8.62
C GLY A 114 -16.48 10.15 7.88
N ASP A 115 -15.51 10.73 8.58
CA ASP A 115 -14.13 10.98 8.13
C ASP A 115 -13.18 9.80 8.42
N VAL A 116 -13.72 8.61 8.70
CA VAL A 116 -12.94 7.41 8.97
C VAL A 116 -13.08 6.40 7.84
N VAL A 117 -11.95 6.02 7.25
CA VAL A 117 -11.84 4.94 6.27
C VAL A 117 -11.44 3.65 6.98
N ASN A 118 -12.22 2.59 6.77
CA ASN A 118 -12.03 1.26 7.35
C ASN A 118 -11.70 0.27 6.23
N PRO A 119 -10.42 -0.07 6.03
CA PRO A 119 -10.01 -1.03 5.02
C PRO A 119 -10.15 -2.48 5.50
N THR A 120 -10.65 -3.36 4.64
CA THR A 120 -10.64 -4.81 4.85
C THR A 120 -10.01 -5.49 3.65
N LEU A 121 -8.97 -6.29 3.88
CA LEU A 121 -8.24 -6.99 2.84
C LEU A 121 -8.51 -8.49 2.95
N THR A 122 -8.89 -9.11 1.84
CA THR A 122 -8.96 -10.56 1.68
C THR A 122 -7.93 -11.01 0.66
N ALA A 123 -7.03 -11.92 1.05
CA ALA A 123 -6.03 -12.52 0.19
C ALA A 123 -6.34 -14.01 -0.05
N TYR A 124 -6.41 -14.39 -1.32
CA TYR A 124 -6.45 -15.77 -1.79
C TYR A 124 -5.07 -16.12 -2.32
N VAL A 125 -4.33 -17.00 -1.65
CA VAL A 125 -2.92 -17.27 -1.96
C VAL A 125 -2.77 -18.69 -2.52
N TYR A 126 -1.94 -18.82 -3.55
CA TYR A 126 -1.50 -20.09 -4.11
C TYR A 126 0.03 -20.17 -4.07
N ILE A 127 0.56 -21.29 -3.57
CA ILE A 127 2.01 -21.54 -3.50
C ILE A 127 2.35 -22.58 -4.57
N ASP A 128 3.32 -22.27 -5.43
CA ASP A 128 3.62 -23.08 -6.62
C ASP A 128 4.34 -24.40 -6.27
N ASN A 129 5.12 -24.43 -5.19
CA ASN A 129 5.85 -25.63 -4.75
C ASN A 129 4.95 -26.53 -3.88
N ARG A 130 4.69 -27.77 -4.33
CA ARG A 130 3.83 -28.75 -3.63
C ARG A 130 4.28 -29.07 -2.20
N VAL A 131 5.59 -29.12 -1.93
CA VAL A 131 6.14 -29.39 -0.59
C VAL A 131 5.99 -28.17 0.31
N ALA A 132 6.26 -26.97 -0.22
CA ALA A 132 6.04 -25.71 0.49
C ALA A 132 4.55 -25.44 0.74
N ALA A 133 3.67 -25.83 -0.19
CA ALA A 133 2.21 -25.72 -0.03
C ALA A 133 1.69 -26.67 1.06
N ALA A 134 2.22 -27.91 1.14
CA ALA A 134 1.88 -28.85 2.20
C ALA A 134 2.36 -28.36 3.58
N LEU A 135 3.59 -27.84 3.66
CA LEU A 135 4.14 -27.23 4.88
C LEU A 135 3.38 -25.97 5.30
N ALA A 136 3.06 -25.08 4.35
CA ALA A 136 2.27 -23.88 4.62
C ALA A 136 0.89 -24.25 5.15
N ARG A 137 0.21 -25.25 4.55
CA ARG A 137 -1.08 -25.79 5.02
C ARG A 137 -1.01 -26.37 6.43
N ALA A 138 0.06 -27.09 6.76
CA ALA A 138 0.28 -27.67 8.08
C ALA A 138 0.57 -26.61 9.16
N LEU A 139 1.13 -25.45 8.77
CA LEU A 139 1.56 -24.39 9.69
C LEU A 139 0.60 -23.18 9.73
N ILE A 140 -0.55 -23.26 9.04
CA ILE A 140 -1.63 -22.26 9.04
C ILE A 140 -2.03 -21.76 10.45
N PRO A 141 -2.15 -22.62 11.49
CA PRO A 141 -2.53 -22.17 12.83
C PRO A 141 -1.45 -21.30 13.48
N SER A 142 -0.18 -21.62 13.24
CA SER A 142 0.98 -20.94 13.84
C SER A 142 1.35 -19.64 13.11
N PHE A 143 1.04 -19.56 11.81
CA PHE A 143 1.31 -18.38 10.97
C PHE A 143 0.18 -17.36 10.92
N GLY A 144 -1.00 -17.63 11.52
CA GLY A 144 -2.13 -16.68 11.50
C GLY A 144 -1.72 -15.27 11.91
N PHE A 145 -1.05 -15.14 13.07
CA PHE A 145 -0.60 -13.84 13.59
C PHE A 145 0.48 -13.16 12.72
N LEU A 146 1.42 -13.93 12.15
CA LEU A 146 2.51 -13.39 11.33
C LEU A 146 2.05 -12.97 9.93
N ALA A 147 1.16 -13.76 9.32
CA ALA A 147 0.54 -13.44 8.04
C ALA A 147 -0.40 -12.25 8.16
N ASP A 148 -1.20 -12.18 9.23
CA ASP A 148 -2.11 -11.06 9.48
C ASP A 148 -1.33 -9.76 9.75
N ARG A 149 -0.19 -9.85 10.44
CA ARG A 149 0.72 -8.72 10.64
C ARG A 149 1.26 -8.21 9.31
N GLN A 150 1.74 -9.08 8.42
CA GLN A 150 2.29 -8.67 7.13
C GLN A 150 1.22 -8.08 6.20
N LEU A 151 0.02 -8.67 6.17
CA LEU A 151 -1.11 -8.17 5.38
C LEU A 151 -1.67 -6.86 5.94
N GLY A 152 -1.71 -6.71 7.27
CA GLY A 152 -2.14 -5.50 7.95
C GLY A 152 -1.12 -4.36 7.86
N GLU A 153 0.17 -4.67 7.70
CA GLU A 153 1.24 -3.67 7.68
C GLU A 153 1.10 -2.67 6.54
N GLY A 154 0.77 -3.12 5.33
CA GLY A 154 0.55 -2.23 4.18
C GLY A 154 -0.62 -1.26 4.43
N LEU A 155 -1.69 -1.74 5.07
CA LEU A 155 -2.85 -0.92 5.44
C LEU A 155 -2.53 0.06 6.57
N ARG A 156 -1.76 -0.38 7.57
CA ARG A 156 -1.25 0.47 8.65
C ARG A 156 -0.41 1.61 8.11
N VAL A 157 0.56 1.30 7.26
CA VAL A 157 1.45 2.28 6.63
C VAL A 157 0.66 3.26 5.78
N THR A 158 -0.30 2.79 4.99
CA THR A 158 -1.18 3.66 4.20
C THR A 158 -1.98 4.61 5.10
N ALA A 159 -2.55 4.10 6.21
CA ALA A 159 -3.27 4.92 7.17
C ALA A 159 -2.37 5.99 7.81
N GLU A 160 -1.16 5.63 8.25
CA GLU A 160 -0.24 6.59 8.88
C GLU A 160 0.29 7.64 7.90
N VAL A 161 0.59 7.25 6.66
CA VAL A 161 1.04 8.18 5.62
C VAL A 161 -0.08 9.15 5.23
N THR A 162 -1.31 8.66 5.07
CA THR A 162 -2.45 9.51 4.70
C THR A 162 -2.82 10.48 5.83
N GLU A 163 -2.78 10.04 7.09
CA GLU A 163 -2.98 10.91 8.25
C GLU A 163 -1.89 11.97 8.36
N TRP A 164 -0.63 11.61 8.12
CA TRP A 164 0.46 12.58 8.02
C TRP A 164 0.21 13.60 6.89
N ALA A 165 -0.34 13.15 5.76
CA ALA A 165 -0.56 14.01 4.61
C ALA A 165 -1.64 15.08 4.82
N VAL A 166 -2.60 14.84 5.71
CA VAL A 166 -3.64 15.83 6.07
C VAL A 166 -3.26 16.70 7.27
N ASP A 167 -2.25 16.29 8.05
CA ASP A 167 -1.70 17.12 9.13
C ASP A 167 -0.83 18.24 8.57
N ARG A 168 -1.38 19.45 8.56
CA ARG A 168 -0.70 20.67 8.07
C ARG A 168 0.60 20.99 8.78
N SER A 169 0.77 20.54 10.02
CA SER A 169 2.00 20.76 10.80
C SER A 169 3.05 19.68 10.56
N GLY A 170 2.68 18.59 9.90
CA GLY A 170 3.50 17.39 9.74
C GLY A 170 4.62 17.52 8.70
N GLY A 171 4.62 18.55 7.85
CA GLY A 171 5.65 18.75 6.83
C GLY A 171 5.50 17.87 5.57
N PHE A 172 4.31 17.29 5.35
CA PHE A 172 4.07 16.42 4.19
C PHE A 172 4.19 17.15 2.86
N CYS A 173 3.64 18.36 2.76
CA CYS A 173 3.63 19.13 1.51
C CYS A 173 5.06 19.53 1.10
N GLU A 174 5.90 19.91 2.06
CA GLU A 174 7.32 20.22 1.87
C GLU A 174 8.08 18.99 1.40
N TRP A 175 7.84 17.83 2.02
CA TRP A 175 8.41 16.57 1.58
C TRP A 175 7.97 16.23 0.14
N LEU A 176 6.66 16.29 -0.16
CA LEU A 176 6.11 15.96 -1.47
C LEU A 176 6.70 16.84 -2.60
N ALA A 177 7.00 18.10 -2.29
CA ALA A 177 7.62 19.04 -3.21
C ALA A 177 9.09 18.68 -3.52
N GLY A 178 9.83 18.23 -2.52
CA GLY A 178 11.26 17.88 -2.65
C GLY A 178 11.53 16.45 -3.13
N GLU A 179 10.60 15.52 -2.91
CA GLU A 179 10.81 14.09 -3.24
C GLU A 179 10.86 13.88 -4.76
N PRO A 180 11.86 13.13 -5.30
CA PRO A 180 12.01 12.86 -6.73
C PRO A 180 10.98 11.84 -7.26
N LEU A 181 9.71 12.22 -7.26
CA LEU A 181 8.59 11.44 -7.79
C LEU A 181 8.29 11.80 -9.25
N PRO A 182 7.81 10.85 -10.08
CA PRO A 182 7.31 11.18 -11.41
C PRO A 182 6.18 12.21 -11.33
N SER A 183 6.19 13.20 -12.23
CA SER A 183 5.25 14.33 -12.21
C SER A 183 3.78 13.89 -12.23
N ALA A 184 3.44 12.88 -13.03
CA ALA A 184 2.10 12.32 -13.09
C ALA A 184 1.63 11.71 -11.75
N ARG A 185 2.55 11.10 -10.99
CA ARG A 185 2.24 10.49 -9.68
C ARG A 185 2.06 11.55 -8.62
N ARG A 186 2.94 12.56 -8.60
CA ARG A 186 2.78 13.73 -7.73
C ARG A 186 1.45 14.46 -8.00
N ALA A 187 1.09 14.66 -9.27
CA ALA A 187 -0.15 15.33 -9.65
C ALA A 187 -1.39 14.63 -9.08
N ARG A 188 -1.43 13.29 -9.08
CA ARG A 188 -2.55 12.53 -8.47
C ARG A 188 -2.70 12.82 -6.98
N ILE A 189 -1.60 12.90 -6.23
CA ILE A 189 -1.63 13.28 -4.81
C ILE A 189 -2.09 14.73 -4.62
N LEU A 190 -1.59 15.66 -5.45
CA LEU A 190 -1.97 17.08 -5.35
C LEU A 190 -3.45 17.35 -5.65
N VAL A 191 -4.09 16.53 -6.49
CA VAL A 191 -5.54 16.60 -6.73
C VAL A 191 -6.32 16.28 -5.45
N ALA A 192 -5.88 15.28 -4.68
CA ALA A 192 -6.52 14.93 -3.41
C ALA A 192 -6.10 15.85 -2.23
N LEU A 193 -4.95 16.52 -2.34
CA LEU A 193 -4.42 17.43 -1.33
C LEU A 193 -4.20 18.84 -1.92
N PRO A 194 -5.28 19.57 -2.25
CA PRO A 194 -5.16 20.90 -2.86
C PRO A 194 -4.43 21.90 -1.95
N SER A 195 -4.44 21.68 -0.63
CA SER A 195 -3.68 22.49 0.34
C SER A 195 -2.16 22.43 0.10
N CYS A 196 -1.62 21.34 -0.43
CA CYS A 196 -0.19 21.26 -0.78
C CYS A 196 0.16 22.02 -2.07
N SER A 197 -0.83 22.42 -2.86
CA SER A 197 -0.63 23.22 -4.08
C SER A 197 -0.64 24.73 -3.82
N ALA A 198 -1.19 25.16 -2.69
CA ALA A 198 -1.23 26.57 -2.32
C ALA A 198 0.16 27.04 -1.87
N ARG A 199 0.73 28.04 -2.57
CA ARG A 199 1.91 28.75 -2.05
C ARG A 199 1.55 29.37 -0.68
N PRO A 200 2.49 29.42 0.28
CA PRO A 200 2.30 30.25 1.46
C PRO A 200 2.03 31.69 1.00
N SER A 201 0.92 32.29 1.45
CA SER A 201 0.67 33.71 1.21
C SER A 201 1.80 34.55 1.82
N PRO A 202 2.40 35.50 1.08
CA PRO A 202 3.41 36.40 1.61
C PRO A 202 2.74 37.53 2.41
N GLU A 203 2.10 37.21 3.54
CA GLU A 203 1.59 38.21 4.48
C GLU A 203 2.27 38.03 5.83
N GLY A 204 3.48 38.58 5.92
CA GLY A 204 4.27 38.63 7.16
C GLY A 204 5.36 39.69 7.18
N SER A 205 5.54 40.48 6.12
CA SER A 205 6.41 41.67 6.14
C SER A 205 5.64 42.85 6.71
N ARG A 206 5.39 42.85 8.03
CA ARG A 206 5.09 44.11 8.73
C ARG A 206 6.37 44.91 8.82
N SER A 207 6.44 45.94 7.98
CA SER A 207 7.37 47.04 8.02
C SER A 207 7.38 47.64 9.42
N ILE A 208 8.47 47.45 10.16
CA ILE A 208 8.78 48.28 11.32
C ILE A 208 9.33 49.60 10.74
N GLN A 209 8.47 50.60 10.60
CA GLN A 209 8.90 51.99 10.51
C GLN A 209 9.14 52.47 11.94
N SER A 210 10.41 52.70 12.26
CA SER A 210 10.80 53.47 13.46
C SER A 210 10.66 54.96 13.17
N PRO A 211 10.21 55.77 14.14
CA PRO A 211 10.39 57.23 14.11
C PRO A 211 11.86 57.62 14.36
#